data_AF-A0A937TWV7-F1
#
_entry.id   AF-A0A937TWV7-F1
#
_cell.length_a   1.000
_cell.length_b   1.000
_cell.length_c   1.000
_cell.angle_alpha   90.00
_cell.angle_beta   90.00
_cell.angle_gamma   90.00
#
_symmetry.space_group_name_H-M   'P 1'
#
loop_
_entity.id
_entity.type
_entity.pdbx_description
1 polymer ?
#
loop_
_entity_poly.entity_id
_entity_poly.type
_entity_poly.pdbx_seq_one_letter_code
_entity_poly.pdbx_strand_id
1 'polypeptide(L)'
;REFLPKILPGMLGVFLAALLASVMSSCDSFMIASSALFTQNVYKPLLVGRSDRHYMRVGRVTSLVVVAAGVGFAFWLPDVVTGLEIFWKIAPMMGIAFWLGLFWRRTTIAGAWAATLAALGVWLLTTVTAVTWTVGQIPAARSVRLVRLRHGKASPLLKETHLRDAAGLARRLRDGKDPVSAHIKELLRPSTTALLAGHDDAAEASEELRAVLVNDLNLLLEGKLRKAEAEQRPSVLRRILSAFLTGEQAEQEDFYEQARFANVVLSSKTRHLIAKNPEDKLRVRLNRRLLEEAYPGGVWPYWAFHGDDIKKPVALARRVHQGIDPVAAYVREHLPAEAKAALAEPTKLDAGKLRAILAAALNQIAGGRNIYDRRRFAEIAVSPKAVRDAESAAGGEDLARANTRLLTEVFVWEIASTFVWWGKSRCTAELYLPWQMILYLAAGTAAGIAVSLLTKPVNKGKLDRFYALSRTPVKPGEQRLTPCTLPQDAVVPPRRNLLPSKSLEIPVPTWTSVVGFLAGWAAVGAIICGFMLLLR
;
A
#
# COMPACT_ATOMS: atom_id res chain seq x y z
N ARG A 1 25.86 18.70 -4.61
CA ARG A 1 25.36 20.02 -4.13
C ARG A 1 23.84 20.16 -4.22
N GLU A 2 23.11 19.31 -4.97
CA GLU A 2 21.64 19.41 -5.08
C GLU A 2 20.87 19.10 -3.79
N PHE A 3 21.35 18.19 -2.94
CA PHE A 3 20.62 17.79 -1.72
C PHE A 3 20.70 18.82 -0.57
N LEU A 4 21.87 19.45 -0.36
CA LEU A 4 22.14 20.42 0.70
C LEU A 4 23.14 21.49 0.19
N PRO A 5 22.69 22.46 -0.63
CA PRO A 5 23.58 23.37 -1.37
C PRO A 5 24.38 24.33 -0.48
N LYS A 6 23.96 24.54 0.78
CA LYS A 6 24.57 25.46 1.74
C LYS A 6 25.57 24.82 2.72
N ILE A 7 25.80 23.51 2.66
CA ILE A 7 26.62 22.79 3.64
C ILE A 7 28.09 22.68 3.19
N LEU A 8 29.03 22.83 4.15
CA LEU A 8 30.48 22.68 3.94
C LEU A 8 30.85 21.38 3.22
N PRO A 9 31.90 21.35 2.35
CA PRO A 9 32.19 20.21 1.46
C PRO A 9 32.32 18.85 2.16
N GLY A 10 32.90 18.79 3.36
CA GLY A 10 33.08 17.53 4.13
C GLY A 10 31.88 17.13 5.01
N MET A 11 31.00 18.07 5.33
CA MET A 11 29.83 17.83 6.19
C MET A 11 28.80 16.91 5.52
N LEU A 12 28.72 16.90 4.19
CA LEU A 12 27.86 15.97 3.45
C LEU A 12 28.30 14.52 3.68
N GLY A 13 29.62 14.26 3.70
CA GLY A 13 30.17 12.93 3.98
C GLY A 13 29.86 12.47 5.39
N VAL A 14 30.04 13.35 6.38
CA VAL A 14 29.70 13.07 7.80
C VAL A 14 28.21 12.78 7.95
N PHE A 15 27.35 13.56 7.31
CA PHE A 15 25.90 13.33 7.33
C PHE A 15 25.52 11.95 6.76
N LEU A 16 26.06 11.59 5.59
CA LEU A 16 25.79 10.28 4.98
C LEU A 16 26.32 9.12 5.83
N ALA A 17 27.52 9.27 6.40
CA ALA A 17 28.11 8.27 7.30
C ALA A 17 27.26 8.08 8.56
N ALA A 18 26.81 9.17 9.19
CA ALA A 18 25.95 9.12 10.38
C ALA A 18 24.58 8.48 10.07
N LEU A 19 23.99 8.78 8.92
CA LEU A 19 22.73 8.19 8.47
C LEU A 19 22.88 6.68 8.26
N LEU A 20 23.93 6.24 7.55
CA LEU A 20 24.21 4.81 7.33
C LEU A 20 24.50 4.08 8.65
N ALA A 21 25.31 4.67 9.54
CA ALA A 21 25.63 4.09 10.84
C ALA A 21 24.39 3.91 11.72
N SER A 22 23.47 4.89 11.73
CA SER A 22 22.21 4.81 12.46
C SER A 22 21.31 3.66 11.98
N VAL A 23 21.19 3.49 10.66
CA VAL A 23 20.41 2.41 10.05
C VAL A 23 21.04 1.04 10.35
N MET A 24 22.35 0.90 10.16
CA MET A 24 23.08 -0.34 10.43
C MET A 24 22.95 -0.79 11.89
N SER A 25 23.11 0.14 12.84
CA SER A 25 22.96 -0.15 14.28
C SER A 25 21.57 -0.70 14.65
N SER A 26 20.52 -0.16 14.00
CA SER A 26 19.15 -0.65 14.20
C SER A 26 18.96 -2.05 13.61
N CYS A 27 19.45 -2.28 12.39
CA CYS A 27 19.42 -3.60 11.74
C CYS A 27 20.16 -4.66 12.56
N ASP A 28 21.33 -4.34 13.09
CA ASP A 28 22.13 -5.24 13.93
C ASP A 28 21.38 -5.61 15.22
N SER A 29 20.76 -4.62 15.85
CA SER A 29 19.95 -4.83 17.06
C SER A 29 18.76 -5.76 16.79
N PHE A 30 18.03 -5.56 15.70
CA PHE A 30 16.91 -6.43 15.31
C PHE A 30 17.38 -7.85 14.93
N MET A 31 18.50 -7.97 14.24
CA MET A 31 19.11 -9.24 13.85
C MET A 31 19.50 -10.06 15.08
N ILE A 32 20.21 -9.46 16.03
CA ILE A 32 20.65 -10.13 17.26
C ILE A 32 19.44 -10.49 18.12
N ALA A 33 18.50 -9.56 18.33
CA ALA A 33 17.32 -9.79 19.16
C ALA A 33 16.44 -10.91 18.60
N SER A 34 16.13 -10.90 17.29
CA SER A 34 15.26 -11.91 16.67
C SER A 34 15.91 -13.30 16.69
N SER A 35 17.21 -13.38 16.42
CA SER A 35 17.97 -14.63 16.49
C SER A 35 18.03 -15.20 17.91
N ALA A 36 18.27 -14.34 18.91
CA ALA A 36 18.28 -14.75 20.31
C ALA A 36 16.90 -15.24 20.76
N LEU A 37 15.83 -14.53 20.40
CA LEU A 37 14.45 -14.94 20.69
C LEU A 37 14.11 -16.29 20.07
N PHE A 38 14.44 -16.50 18.80
CA PHE A 38 14.23 -17.81 18.16
C PHE A 38 15.05 -18.91 18.83
N THR A 39 16.34 -18.67 19.06
CA THR A 39 17.24 -19.69 19.62
C THR A 39 16.82 -20.07 21.05
N GLN A 40 16.47 -19.11 21.89
CA GLN A 40 16.14 -19.35 23.30
C GLN A 40 14.69 -19.79 23.52
N ASN A 41 13.72 -19.26 22.76
CA ASN A 41 12.30 -19.50 23.02
C ASN A 41 11.69 -20.55 22.09
N VAL A 42 12.29 -20.82 20.93
CA VAL A 42 11.78 -21.81 19.97
C VAL A 42 12.73 -23.00 19.87
N TYR A 43 14.00 -22.78 19.51
CA TYR A 43 14.93 -23.87 19.22
C TYR A 43 15.37 -24.65 20.46
N LYS A 44 15.81 -23.95 21.53
CA LYS A 44 16.32 -24.59 22.75
C LYS A 44 15.26 -25.40 23.51
N PRO A 45 13.99 -24.97 23.62
CA PRO A 45 12.93 -25.79 24.21
C PRO A 45 12.57 -27.03 23.39
N LEU A 46 12.69 -26.96 22.05
CA LEU A 46 12.43 -28.10 21.16
C LEU A 46 13.57 -29.11 21.14
N LEU A 47 14.83 -28.65 21.25
CA LEU A 47 16.01 -29.50 21.25
C LEU A 47 16.92 -29.16 22.44
N VAL A 48 16.63 -29.81 23.56
CA VAL A 48 17.34 -29.64 24.84
C VAL A 48 18.65 -30.44 24.86
N GLY A 49 19.64 -29.98 25.64
CA GLY A 49 20.85 -30.75 25.95
C GLY A 49 21.99 -30.63 24.94
N ARG A 50 21.97 -29.61 24.07
CA ARG A 50 23.09 -29.32 23.16
C ARG A 50 24.11 -28.37 23.80
N SER A 51 25.34 -28.35 23.28
CA SER A 51 26.40 -27.46 23.76
C SER A 51 26.11 -26.00 23.42
N ASP A 52 26.65 -25.06 24.20
CA ASP A 52 26.48 -23.62 23.93
C ASP A 52 27.04 -23.21 22.56
N ARG A 53 28.10 -23.86 22.10
CA ARG A 53 28.65 -23.68 20.75
C ARG A 53 27.67 -24.11 19.65
N HIS A 54 26.80 -25.08 19.92
CA HIS A 54 25.70 -25.45 19.02
C HIS A 54 24.66 -24.34 18.97
N TYR A 55 24.15 -23.90 20.11
CA TYR A 55 23.14 -22.83 20.16
C TYR A 55 23.67 -21.51 19.57
N MET A 56 24.94 -21.18 19.78
CA MET A 56 25.61 -20.04 19.14
C MET A 56 25.66 -20.16 17.62
N ARG A 57 25.94 -21.36 17.07
CA ARG A 57 25.91 -21.59 15.62
C ARG A 57 24.51 -21.44 15.06
N VAL A 58 23.50 -22.01 15.73
CA VAL A 58 22.09 -21.86 15.35
C VAL A 58 21.67 -20.39 15.36
N GLY A 59 22.09 -19.63 16.38
CA GLY A 59 21.86 -18.19 16.43
C GLY A 59 22.47 -17.45 15.24
N ARG A 60 23.74 -17.72 14.89
CA ARG A 60 24.39 -17.08 13.72
C ARG A 60 23.69 -17.41 12.40
N VAL A 61 23.28 -18.67 12.21
CA VAL A 61 22.52 -19.07 11.02
C VAL A 61 21.15 -18.39 10.99
N THR A 62 20.46 -18.34 12.12
CA THR A 62 19.16 -17.67 12.23
C THR A 62 19.27 -16.18 11.93
N SER A 63 20.33 -15.51 12.40
CA SER A 63 20.60 -14.10 12.07
C SER A 63 20.70 -13.88 10.55
N LEU A 64 21.45 -14.73 9.84
CA LEU A 64 21.56 -14.65 8.39
C LEU A 64 20.20 -14.84 7.69
N VAL A 65 19.43 -15.84 8.14
CA VAL A 65 18.09 -16.13 7.60
C VAL A 65 17.13 -14.97 7.83
N VAL A 66 17.12 -14.38 9.03
CA VAL A 66 16.27 -13.23 9.38
C VAL A 66 16.61 -12.02 8.52
N VAL A 67 17.90 -11.73 8.32
CA VAL A 67 18.33 -10.61 7.45
C VAL A 67 17.95 -10.88 5.99
N ALA A 68 18.20 -12.08 5.47
CA ALA A 68 17.81 -12.44 4.11
C ALA A 68 16.29 -12.34 3.88
N ALA A 69 15.49 -12.80 4.84
CA ALA A 69 14.04 -12.66 4.82
C ALA A 69 13.59 -11.19 4.89
N GLY A 70 14.25 -10.37 5.71
CA GLY A 70 13.99 -8.94 5.80
C GLY A 70 14.30 -8.21 4.49
N VAL A 71 15.41 -8.54 3.83
CA VAL A 71 15.77 -8.01 2.50
C VAL A 71 14.75 -8.45 1.45
N GLY A 72 14.37 -9.72 1.43
CA GLY A 72 13.33 -10.23 0.54
C GLY A 72 11.99 -9.52 0.74
N PHE A 73 11.59 -9.32 1.99
CA PHE A 73 10.39 -8.55 2.34
C PHE A 73 10.49 -7.08 1.92
N ALA A 74 11.67 -6.46 2.03
CA ALA A 74 11.89 -5.08 1.60
C ALA A 74 11.71 -4.89 0.08
N PHE A 75 12.24 -5.82 -0.74
CA PHE A 75 12.02 -5.80 -2.20
C PHE A 75 10.58 -6.06 -2.61
N TRP A 76 9.81 -6.70 -1.74
CA TRP A 76 8.42 -6.98 -1.97
C TRP A 76 7.49 -5.79 -1.65
N LEU A 77 7.93 -4.86 -0.80
CA LEU A 77 7.12 -3.69 -0.45
C LEU A 77 7.08 -2.65 -1.59
N PRO A 78 5.89 -2.12 -1.94
CA PRO A 78 5.76 -1.14 -3.01
C PRO A 78 6.36 0.23 -2.66
N ASP A 79 6.38 0.57 -1.37
CA ASP A 79 6.93 1.79 -0.79
C ASP A 79 7.14 1.65 0.74
N VAL A 80 8.00 2.52 1.29
CA VAL A 80 8.36 2.53 2.73
C VAL A 80 7.17 2.83 3.64
N VAL A 81 6.22 3.66 3.17
CA VAL A 81 5.03 4.03 3.95
C VAL A 81 4.16 2.80 4.21
N THR A 82 3.99 1.95 3.20
CA THR A 82 3.26 0.68 3.34
C THR A 82 3.94 -0.23 4.37
N GLY A 83 5.28 -0.31 4.36
CA GLY A 83 6.03 -1.03 5.39
C GLY A 83 5.79 -0.52 6.82
N LEU A 84 5.79 0.80 6.98
CA LEU A 84 5.54 1.46 8.28
C LEU A 84 4.09 1.25 8.76
N GLU A 85 3.11 1.29 7.85
CA GLU A 85 1.71 0.98 8.17
C GLU A 85 1.54 -0.46 8.68
N ILE A 86 2.24 -1.43 8.09
CA ILE A 86 2.21 -2.84 8.53
C ILE A 86 2.78 -2.97 9.93
N PHE A 87 3.94 -2.33 10.17
CA PHE A 87 4.59 -2.34 11.49
C PHE A 87 3.66 -1.81 12.59
N TRP A 88 2.96 -0.70 12.35
CA TRP A 88 2.01 -0.12 13.32
C TRP A 88 0.75 -0.95 13.53
N LYS A 89 0.33 -1.77 12.56
CA LYS A 89 -0.84 -2.66 12.73
C LYS A 89 -0.53 -3.81 13.69
N ILE A 90 0.64 -4.44 13.55
CA ILE A 90 0.97 -5.69 14.23
C ILE A 90 1.46 -5.45 15.67
N ALA A 91 2.37 -4.48 15.87
CA ALA A 91 3.03 -4.29 17.16
C ALA A 91 2.06 -4.05 18.35
N PRO A 92 1.00 -3.21 18.22
CA PRO A 92 0.10 -2.92 19.34
C PRO A 92 -0.71 -4.14 19.82
N MET A 93 -0.96 -5.12 18.94
CA MET A 93 -1.75 -6.31 19.29
C MET A 93 -1.06 -7.14 20.38
N MET A 94 0.26 -7.26 20.34
CA MET A 94 1.04 -7.95 21.38
C MET A 94 1.23 -7.08 22.62
N GLY A 95 1.24 -5.76 22.45
CA GLY A 95 1.36 -4.78 23.54
C GLY A 95 0.26 -4.91 24.60
N ILE A 96 -0.95 -5.35 24.22
CA ILE A 96 -2.07 -5.53 25.17
C ILE A 96 -1.69 -6.51 26.28
N ALA A 97 -1.20 -7.70 25.90
CA ALA A 97 -0.82 -8.74 26.86
C ALA A 97 0.34 -8.29 27.76
N PHE A 98 1.32 -7.57 27.18
CA PHE A 98 2.44 -7.00 27.91
C PHE A 98 1.97 -5.99 28.98
N TRP A 99 1.17 -4.99 28.58
CA TRP A 99 0.72 -3.94 29.50
C TRP A 99 -0.25 -4.45 30.57
N LEU A 100 -1.18 -5.35 30.20
CA LEU A 100 -2.05 -6.01 31.18
C LEU A 100 -1.22 -6.84 32.18
N GLY A 101 -0.23 -7.60 31.70
CA GLY A 101 0.64 -8.41 32.56
C GLY A 101 1.53 -7.57 33.47
N LEU A 102 2.00 -6.41 32.99
CA LEU A 102 2.84 -5.51 33.77
C LEU A 102 2.04 -4.77 34.85
N PHE A 103 0.91 -4.15 34.48
CA PHE A 103 0.19 -3.24 35.37
C PHE A 103 -1.00 -3.83 36.10
N TRP A 104 -1.45 -5.05 35.78
CA TRP A 104 -2.61 -5.66 36.43
C TRP A 104 -2.32 -7.07 36.91
N ARG A 105 -2.23 -7.24 38.23
CA ARG A 105 -1.87 -8.52 38.89
C ARG A 105 -2.86 -9.65 38.59
N ARG A 106 -4.08 -9.32 38.18
CA ARG A 106 -5.14 -10.30 37.91
C ARG A 106 -5.01 -10.92 36.52
N THR A 107 -4.17 -10.37 35.64
CA THR A 107 -3.93 -10.89 34.30
C THR A 107 -3.46 -12.34 34.36
N THR A 108 -4.13 -13.20 33.59
CA THR A 108 -3.83 -14.63 33.50
C THR A 108 -3.22 -14.97 32.14
N ILE A 109 -2.56 -16.13 32.03
CA ILE A 109 -2.03 -16.63 30.75
C ILE A 109 -3.17 -16.80 29.72
N ALA A 110 -4.31 -17.33 30.16
CA ALA A 110 -5.50 -17.46 29.33
C ALA A 110 -6.04 -16.09 28.89
N GLY A 111 -6.06 -15.10 29.78
CA GLY A 111 -6.44 -13.73 29.43
C GLY A 111 -5.48 -13.06 28.45
N ALA A 112 -4.18 -13.27 28.59
CA ALA A 112 -3.18 -12.78 27.64
C ALA A 112 -3.41 -13.34 26.23
N TRP A 113 -3.61 -14.65 26.09
CA TRP A 113 -3.96 -15.27 24.80
C TRP A 113 -5.30 -14.80 24.25
N ALA A 114 -6.32 -14.69 25.11
CA ALA A 114 -7.63 -14.16 24.71
C ALA A 114 -7.52 -12.73 24.16
N ALA A 115 -6.70 -11.89 24.80
CA ALA A 115 -6.47 -10.52 24.32
C ALA A 115 -5.83 -10.48 22.94
N THR A 116 -4.75 -11.24 22.74
CA THR A 116 -4.03 -11.29 21.45
C THR A 116 -4.89 -11.89 20.34
N LEU A 117 -5.59 -13.00 20.62
CA LEU A 117 -6.43 -13.68 19.63
C LEU A 117 -7.69 -12.87 19.29
N ALA A 118 -8.32 -12.21 20.27
CA ALA A 118 -9.46 -11.34 20.00
C ALA A 118 -9.03 -10.10 19.19
N ALA A 119 -7.90 -9.47 19.53
CA ALA A 119 -7.35 -8.38 18.72
C ALA A 119 -7.06 -8.84 17.28
N LEU A 120 -6.44 -10.01 17.11
CA LEU A 120 -6.20 -10.59 15.78
C LEU A 120 -7.51 -10.86 15.03
N GLY A 121 -8.50 -11.46 15.71
CA GLY A 121 -9.81 -11.74 15.13
C GLY A 121 -10.53 -10.46 14.67
N VAL A 122 -10.55 -9.41 15.49
CA VAL A 122 -11.16 -8.13 15.12
C VAL A 122 -10.37 -7.44 14.00
N TRP A 123 -9.04 -7.50 14.03
CA TRP A 123 -8.22 -6.96 12.94
C TRP A 123 -8.49 -7.68 11.60
N LEU A 124 -8.57 -9.01 11.61
CA LEU A 124 -8.93 -9.82 10.44
C LEU A 124 -10.35 -9.46 9.97
N LEU A 125 -11.33 -9.46 10.88
CA LEU A 125 -12.73 -9.15 10.59
C LEU A 125 -12.90 -7.76 9.99
N THR A 126 -12.25 -6.74 10.55
CA THR A 126 -12.29 -5.36 10.03
C THR A 126 -11.57 -5.18 8.70
N THR A 127 -10.71 -6.13 8.32
CA THR A 127 -10.08 -6.20 6.99
C THR A 127 -10.98 -6.91 5.97
N VAL A 128 -12.03 -7.62 6.41
CA VAL A 128 -12.98 -8.28 5.52
C VAL A 128 -13.91 -7.27 4.85
N THR A 129 -14.13 -7.51 3.57
CA THR A 129 -14.84 -6.64 2.64
C THR A 129 -16.31 -6.44 2.97
N ALA A 130 -16.97 -7.50 3.44
CA ALA A 130 -18.36 -7.45 3.82
C ALA A 130 -18.53 -6.54 5.04
N VAL A 131 -17.56 -6.54 5.96
CA VAL A 131 -17.60 -5.70 7.17
C VAL A 131 -17.38 -4.25 6.81
N THR A 132 -16.35 -3.93 6.02
CA THR A 132 -16.12 -2.54 5.59
C THR A 132 -17.29 -2.00 4.78
N TRP A 133 -17.92 -2.84 3.95
CA TRP A 133 -19.14 -2.50 3.22
C TRP A 133 -20.30 -2.16 4.15
N THR A 134 -20.64 -3.07 5.08
CA THR A 134 -21.73 -2.87 6.04
C THR A 134 -21.51 -1.62 6.88
N VAL A 135 -20.29 -1.43 7.37
CA VAL A 135 -19.91 -0.25 8.15
C VAL A 135 -20.01 1.05 7.32
N GLY A 136 -19.67 0.98 6.03
CA GLY A 136 -19.79 2.11 5.11
C GLY A 136 -21.22 2.53 4.76
N GLN A 137 -22.22 1.66 5.01
CA GLN A 137 -23.64 2.01 4.86
C GLN A 137 -24.18 2.84 6.03
N ILE A 138 -23.48 2.89 7.16
CA ILE A 138 -23.91 3.65 8.34
C ILE A 138 -23.76 5.15 8.05
N PRO A 139 -24.83 5.96 8.14
CA PRO A 139 -24.75 7.41 7.86
C PRO A 139 -23.70 8.13 8.75
N ALA A 140 -23.66 7.79 10.03
CA ALA A 140 -22.70 8.34 11.01
C ALA A 140 -21.26 7.87 10.81
N ALA A 141 -21.01 6.75 10.11
CA ALA A 141 -19.64 6.30 9.82
C ALA A 141 -18.86 7.32 8.98
N ARG A 142 -19.56 8.22 8.28
CA ARG A 142 -18.97 9.24 7.40
C ARG A 142 -18.53 10.47 8.18
N SER A 143 -19.32 10.94 9.15
CA SER A 143 -18.99 12.12 9.97
C SER A 143 -17.73 11.89 10.81
N VAL A 144 -17.52 10.66 11.29
CA VAL A 144 -16.34 10.29 12.08
C VAL A 144 -15.18 9.72 11.23
N ARG A 145 -15.30 9.71 9.89
CA ARG A 145 -14.31 9.14 8.96
C ARG A 145 -13.94 7.69 9.30
N LEU A 146 -14.94 6.87 9.59
CA LEU A 146 -14.79 5.47 9.95
C LEU A 146 -14.26 4.64 8.75
N VAL A 147 -14.70 4.97 7.54
CA VAL A 147 -14.24 4.36 6.28
C VAL A 147 -13.45 5.40 5.49
N ARG A 148 -12.30 4.98 4.96
CA ARG A 148 -11.44 5.78 4.09
C ARG A 148 -11.42 5.19 2.68
N LEU A 149 -11.49 6.06 1.68
CA LEU A 149 -11.26 5.70 0.28
C LEU A 149 -9.78 5.84 -0.06
N ARG A 150 -9.09 4.72 -0.22
CA ARG A 150 -7.71 4.68 -0.71
C ARG A 150 -7.74 4.53 -2.22
N HIS A 151 -7.17 5.51 -2.92
CA HIS A 151 -7.05 5.43 -4.38
C HIS A 151 -5.80 4.62 -4.73
N GLY A 152 -5.98 3.54 -5.48
CA GLY A 152 -4.84 2.80 -6.01
C GLY A 152 -4.12 3.62 -7.07
N LYS A 153 -2.81 3.45 -7.17
CA LYS A 153 -2.07 3.91 -8.36
C LYS A 153 -2.44 2.93 -9.48
N ALA A 154 -3.40 3.29 -10.34
CA ALA A 154 -3.70 2.48 -11.51
C ALA A 154 -2.40 2.25 -12.31
N SER A 155 -2.27 1.04 -12.83
CA SER A 155 -1.10 0.64 -13.61
C SER A 155 -1.02 1.55 -14.84
N PRO A 156 0.14 2.15 -15.14
CA PRO A 156 0.30 2.80 -16.43
C PRO A 156 0.35 1.77 -17.59
N LEU A 157 0.54 0.49 -17.26
CA LEU A 157 0.55 -0.60 -18.22
C LEU A 157 -0.85 -0.95 -18.73
N LEU A 158 -0.90 -1.25 -20.03
CA LEU A 158 -2.03 -1.77 -20.79
C LEU A 158 -2.46 -3.17 -20.34
N LYS A 159 -3.75 -3.41 -20.48
CA LYS A 159 -4.37 -4.73 -20.56
C LYS A 159 -5.06 -4.85 -21.92
N GLU A 160 -5.42 -6.06 -22.32
CA GLU A 160 -6.17 -6.33 -23.56
C GLU A 160 -7.48 -5.51 -23.63
N THR A 161 -8.19 -5.39 -22.51
CA THR A 161 -9.42 -4.60 -22.39
C THR A 161 -9.22 -3.09 -22.58
N HIS A 162 -7.98 -2.60 -22.59
CA HIS A 162 -7.66 -1.20 -22.82
C HIS A 162 -7.52 -0.85 -24.32
N LEU A 163 -7.40 -1.85 -25.20
CA LEU A 163 -7.43 -1.64 -26.65
C LEU A 163 -8.88 -1.44 -27.09
N ARG A 164 -9.21 -0.22 -27.51
CA ARG A 164 -10.56 0.18 -27.92
C ARG A 164 -10.90 -0.35 -29.32
N ASP A 165 -9.99 -0.13 -30.26
CA ASP A 165 -10.04 -0.67 -31.61
C ASP A 165 -8.69 -1.32 -31.92
N ALA A 166 -8.56 -2.58 -31.49
CA ALA A 166 -7.33 -3.33 -31.67
C ALA A 166 -7.02 -3.57 -33.16
N ALA A 167 -8.03 -3.75 -34.01
CA ALA A 167 -7.86 -3.97 -35.45
C ALA A 167 -7.42 -2.67 -36.15
N GLY A 168 -8.03 -1.53 -35.85
CA GLY A 168 -7.59 -0.22 -36.35
C GLY A 168 -6.19 0.16 -35.86
N LEU A 169 -5.86 -0.13 -34.59
CA LEU A 169 -4.51 0.08 -34.07
C LEU A 169 -3.50 -0.83 -34.78
N ALA A 170 -3.82 -2.11 -34.97
CA ALA A 170 -2.99 -3.06 -35.70
C ALA A 170 -2.72 -2.58 -37.13
N ARG A 171 -3.75 -2.11 -37.86
CA ARG A 171 -3.60 -1.55 -39.21
C ARG A 171 -2.69 -0.32 -39.23
N ARG A 172 -2.88 0.64 -38.31
CA ARG A 172 -2.02 1.84 -38.24
C ARG A 172 -0.56 1.49 -37.95
N LEU A 173 -0.32 0.56 -37.04
CA LEU A 173 1.04 0.11 -36.69
C LEU A 173 1.67 -0.72 -37.81
N ARG A 174 0.90 -1.54 -38.51
CA ARG A 174 1.35 -2.28 -39.69
C ARG A 174 1.74 -1.33 -40.83
N ASP A 175 0.90 -0.34 -41.12
CA ASP A 175 1.11 0.60 -42.22
C ASP A 175 2.22 1.61 -41.92
N GLY A 176 2.36 2.06 -40.66
CA GLY A 176 3.44 2.95 -40.23
C GLY A 176 3.43 4.34 -40.90
N LYS A 177 2.26 4.83 -41.33
CA LYS A 177 2.16 6.07 -42.14
C LYS A 177 2.50 7.35 -41.37
N ASP A 178 2.22 7.38 -40.07
CA ASP A 178 2.56 8.53 -39.22
C ASP A 178 3.85 8.28 -38.43
N PRO A 179 4.59 9.33 -38.03
CA PRO A 179 5.89 9.19 -37.36
C PRO A 179 5.85 8.36 -36.07
N VAL A 180 4.74 8.42 -35.31
CA VAL A 180 4.59 7.63 -34.08
C VAL A 180 4.39 6.16 -34.42
N SER A 181 3.52 5.85 -35.38
CA SER A 181 3.28 4.47 -35.84
C SER A 181 4.53 3.84 -36.46
N ALA A 182 5.28 4.59 -37.28
CA ALA A 182 6.53 4.14 -37.88
C ALA A 182 7.57 3.75 -36.81
N HIS A 183 7.77 4.62 -35.83
CA HIS A 183 8.71 4.34 -34.74
C HIS A 183 8.27 3.15 -33.88
N ILE A 184 6.98 3.05 -33.54
CA ILE A 184 6.49 1.89 -32.79
C ILE A 184 6.71 0.61 -33.60
N LYS A 185 6.43 0.62 -34.91
CA LYS A 185 6.61 -0.54 -35.80
C LYS A 185 8.06 -1.02 -35.84
N GLU A 186 9.04 -0.12 -35.89
CA GLU A 186 10.48 -0.45 -35.84
C GLU A 186 10.88 -1.09 -34.52
N LEU A 187 10.15 -0.76 -33.46
CA LEU A 187 10.39 -1.24 -32.11
C LEU A 187 9.73 -2.61 -31.84
N LEU A 188 8.63 -2.95 -32.53
CA LEU A 188 7.89 -4.20 -32.32
C LEU A 188 8.74 -5.45 -32.58
N ARG A 189 8.52 -6.50 -31.79
CA ARG A 189 9.21 -7.78 -31.98
C ARG A 189 8.85 -8.40 -33.33
N PRO A 190 9.75 -9.18 -33.97
CA PRO A 190 9.48 -9.84 -35.25
C PRO A 190 8.21 -10.70 -35.26
N SER A 191 7.92 -11.39 -34.15
CA SER A 191 6.70 -12.18 -33.98
C SER A 191 5.43 -11.33 -34.06
N THR A 192 5.46 -10.13 -33.48
CA THR A 192 4.34 -9.18 -33.49
C THR A 192 4.16 -8.61 -34.88
N THR A 193 5.25 -8.24 -35.53
CA THR A 193 5.23 -7.72 -36.91
C THR A 193 4.72 -8.76 -37.90
N ALA A 194 5.05 -10.03 -37.72
CA ALA A 194 4.51 -11.13 -38.54
C ALA A 194 2.99 -11.29 -38.35
N LEU A 195 2.50 -11.26 -37.11
CA LEU A 195 1.06 -11.31 -36.82
C LEU A 195 0.31 -10.09 -37.36
N LEU A 196 0.92 -8.90 -37.30
CA LEU A 196 0.37 -7.69 -37.90
C LEU A 196 0.28 -7.81 -39.42
N ALA A 197 1.33 -8.31 -40.08
CA ALA A 197 1.36 -8.48 -41.53
C ALA A 197 0.30 -9.49 -42.03
N GLY A 198 0.02 -10.52 -41.24
CA GLY A 198 -1.00 -11.53 -41.56
C GLY A 198 -2.43 -11.16 -41.16
N HIS A 199 -2.66 -10.00 -40.53
CA HIS A 199 -4.00 -9.59 -40.08
C HIS A 199 -4.82 -9.02 -41.26
N ASP A 200 -6.00 -9.60 -41.48
CA ASP A 200 -6.98 -9.12 -42.46
C ASP A 200 -7.65 -7.81 -42.00
N ASP A 201 -7.76 -6.85 -42.92
CA ASP A 201 -8.27 -5.50 -42.65
C ASP A 201 -9.75 -5.45 -42.30
N ALA A 202 -10.51 -6.48 -42.69
CA ALA A 202 -11.94 -6.61 -42.40
C ALA A 202 -12.23 -7.42 -41.12
N ALA A 203 -11.23 -8.11 -40.57
CA ALA A 203 -11.41 -8.99 -39.42
C ALA A 203 -11.20 -8.27 -38.08
N GLU A 204 -11.88 -8.72 -37.02
CA GLU A 204 -11.51 -8.32 -35.66
C GLU A 204 -10.12 -8.87 -35.29
N ALA A 205 -9.39 -8.12 -34.46
CA ALA A 205 -8.10 -8.59 -33.96
C ALA A 205 -8.29 -9.83 -33.08
N SER A 206 -7.58 -10.92 -33.42
CA SER A 206 -7.60 -12.16 -32.64
C SER A 206 -7.14 -11.92 -31.19
N GLU A 207 -7.54 -12.80 -30.27
CA GLU A 207 -7.08 -12.75 -28.88
C GLU A 207 -5.54 -12.81 -28.79
N GLU A 208 -4.91 -13.64 -29.63
CA GLU A 208 -3.45 -13.74 -29.73
C GLU A 208 -2.82 -12.40 -30.16
N LEU A 209 -3.34 -11.77 -31.21
CA LEU A 209 -2.82 -10.48 -31.68
C LEU A 209 -2.98 -9.41 -30.59
N ARG A 210 -4.12 -9.38 -29.90
CA ARG A 210 -4.37 -8.45 -28.77
C ARG A 210 -3.36 -8.66 -27.64
N ALA A 211 -3.15 -9.90 -27.21
CA ALA A 211 -2.24 -10.23 -26.11
C ALA A 211 -0.79 -9.85 -26.45
N VAL A 212 -0.33 -10.21 -27.65
CA VAL A 212 1.04 -9.91 -28.12
C VAL A 212 1.23 -8.40 -28.26
N LEU A 213 0.27 -7.69 -28.85
CA LEU A 213 0.34 -6.24 -29.03
C LEU A 213 0.39 -5.51 -27.69
N VAL A 214 -0.43 -5.91 -26.71
CA VAL A 214 -0.39 -5.34 -25.36
C VAL A 214 0.95 -5.57 -24.69
N ASN A 215 1.55 -6.76 -24.85
CA ASN A 215 2.85 -7.06 -24.27
C ASN A 215 3.94 -6.16 -24.84
N ASP A 216 4.00 -5.99 -26.16
CA ASP A 216 5.00 -5.14 -26.82
C ASP A 216 4.81 -3.67 -26.46
N LEU A 217 3.56 -3.18 -26.49
CA LEU A 217 3.27 -1.82 -26.09
C LEU A 217 3.66 -1.59 -24.62
N ASN A 218 3.44 -2.56 -23.71
CA ASN A 218 3.88 -2.43 -22.32
C ASN A 218 5.40 -2.37 -22.17
N LEU A 219 6.13 -3.21 -22.88
CA LEU A 219 7.59 -3.17 -22.91
C LEU A 219 8.12 -1.84 -23.48
N LEU A 220 7.43 -1.27 -24.47
CA LEU A 220 7.69 0.08 -24.99
C LEU A 220 7.43 1.15 -23.93
N LEU A 221 6.29 1.09 -23.22
CA LEU A 221 5.95 2.03 -22.15
C LEU A 221 7.01 2.03 -21.04
N GLU A 222 7.58 0.87 -20.72
CA GLU A 222 8.68 0.71 -19.76
C GLU A 222 10.07 1.03 -20.34
N GLY A 223 10.17 1.25 -21.66
CA GLY A 223 11.41 1.44 -22.40
C GLY A 223 12.37 0.24 -22.35
N LYS A 224 11.82 -0.97 -22.22
CA LYS A 224 12.56 -2.25 -22.16
C LYS A 224 12.56 -3.01 -23.48
N LEU A 225 11.82 -2.57 -24.49
CA LEU A 225 11.61 -3.35 -25.70
C LEU A 225 12.94 -3.68 -26.44
N ARG A 226 13.87 -2.72 -26.56
CA ARG A 226 15.23 -2.98 -27.10
C ARG A 226 16.12 -3.85 -26.18
N LYS A 227 15.84 -3.91 -24.87
CA LYS A 227 16.60 -4.78 -23.94
C LYS A 227 16.22 -6.25 -24.11
N ALA A 228 14.94 -6.52 -24.39
CA ALA A 228 14.40 -7.88 -24.56
C ALA A 228 14.97 -8.59 -25.80
N GLU A 229 15.14 -7.89 -26.93
CA GLU A 229 15.81 -8.46 -28.12
C GLU A 229 17.30 -8.74 -27.87
N ALA A 230 17.95 -7.91 -27.06
CA ALA A 230 19.36 -8.09 -26.74
C ALA A 230 19.63 -9.19 -25.70
N GLU A 231 18.62 -9.64 -24.96
CA GLU A 231 18.69 -10.82 -24.06
C GLU A 231 18.64 -12.16 -24.82
N GLN A 232 18.19 -12.16 -26.08
CA GLN A 232 18.20 -13.36 -26.93
C GLN A 232 19.55 -13.63 -27.65
N ARG A 233 20.59 -12.79 -27.44
CA ARG A 233 21.97 -13.05 -27.92
C ARG A 233 22.86 -13.56 -26.77
N PRO A 234 23.70 -14.61 -26.95
CA PRO A 234 24.66 -15.03 -25.93
C PRO A 234 25.76 -13.96 -25.82
N SER A 235 26.36 -13.58 -24.68
CA SER A 235 26.52 -14.20 -23.36
C SER A 235 26.42 -13.13 -22.25
N VAL A 236 25.70 -13.45 -21.18
CA VAL A 236 25.46 -12.59 -19.99
C VAL A 236 26.77 -12.03 -19.40
N LEU A 237 27.85 -12.81 -19.45
CA LEU A 237 29.15 -12.45 -18.88
C LEU A 237 29.83 -11.26 -19.61
N ARG A 238 29.73 -11.20 -20.94
CA ARG A 238 30.38 -10.16 -21.75
C ARG A 238 29.73 -8.79 -21.54
N ARG A 239 28.42 -8.78 -21.27
CA ARG A 239 27.63 -7.58 -20.96
C ARG A 239 27.83 -7.06 -19.54
N ILE A 240 27.93 -7.95 -18.55
CA ILE A 240 28.25 -7.53 -17.17
C ILE A 240 29.64 -6.88 -17.14
N LEU A 241 30.61 -7.46 -17.85
CA LEU A 241 31.96 -6.90 -17.99
C LEU A 241 31.98 -5.56 -18.75
N SER A 242 31.24 -5.41 -19.86
CA SER A 242 31.22 -4.13 -20.58
C SER A 242 30.50 -3.03 -19.80
N ALA A 243 29.34 -3.32 -19.20
CA ALA A 243 28.57 -2.33 -18.43
C ALA A 243 29.29 -1.88 -17.14
N PHE A 244 30.09 -2.77 -16.53
CA PHE A 244 30.89 -2.42 -15.36
C PHE A 244 32.15 -1.61 -15.72
N LEU A 245 32.69 -1.77 -16.94
CA LEU A 245 33.92 -1.12 -17.40
C LEU A 245 33.71 0.21 -18.12
N THR A 246 32.62 0.41 -18.87
CA THR A 246 32.41 1.65 -19.66
C THR A 246 31.56 2.70 -18.96
N GLY A 247 30.85 2.36 -17.88
CA GLY A 247 29.94 3.30 -17.23
C GLY A 247 28.79 3.79 -18.12
N GLU A 248 28.63 3.22 -19.32
CA GLU A 248 27.56 3.55 -20.25
C GLU A 248 26.24 2.99 -19.71
N GLN A 249 25.48 3.85 -19.06
CA GLN A 249 24.03 3.69 -19.07
C GLN A 249 23.61 3.77 -20.53
N ALA A 250 23.10 2.67 -21.08
CA ALA A 250 22.53 2.67 -22.43
C ALA A 250 21.56 3.86 -22.54
N GLU A 251 21.87 4.83 -23.40
CA GLU A 251 20.99 5.96 -23.72
C GLU A 251 19.63 5.39 -24.12
N GLN A 252 18.68 5.49 -23.20
CA GLN A 252 17.35 4.99 -23.39
C GLN A 252 16.61 6.05 -24.20
N GLU A 253 16.53 5.84 -25.51
CA GLU A 253 15.83 6.73 -26.45
C GLU A 253 14.42 7.02 -25.94
N ASP A 254 14.10 8.30 -25.73
CA ASP A 254 12.82 8.70 -25.19
C ASP A 254 11.71 8.42 -26.21
N PHE A 255 10.59 7.87 -25.73
CA PHE A 255 9.44 7.64 -26.60
C PHE A 255 8.91 8.95 -27.19
N TYR A 256 9.02 10.04 -26.44
CA TYR A 256 8.67 11.39 -26.88
C TYR A 256 9.81 12.06 -27.63
N GLU A 257 9.48 12.55 -28.83
CA GLU A 257 10.33 13.44 -29.60
C GLU A 257 9.44 14.51 -30.26
N GLN A 258 9.86 15.77 -30.24
CA GLN A 258 9.01 16.88 -30.69
C GLN A 258 8.58 16.72 -32.16
N ALA A 259 9.49 16.31 -33.05
CA ALA A 259 9.18 16.08 -34.46
C ALA A 259 8.17 14.95 -34.64
N ARG A 260 8.29 13.88 -33.84
CA ARG A 260 7.43 12.69 -33.90
C ARG A 260 5.99 12.98 -33.49
N PHE A 261 5.81 13.82 -32.46
CA PHE A 261 4.50 14.19 -31.92
C PHE A 261 3.95 15.50 -32.47
N ALA A 262 4.56 16.09 -33.50
CA ALA A 262 4.16 17.39 -34.05
C ALA A 262 2.68 17.44 -34.50
N ASN A 263 2.17 16.32 -35.03
CA ASN A 263 0.79 16.20 -35.50
C ASN A 263 -0.19 15.63 -34.45
N VAL A 264 0.27 15.44 -33.21
CA VAL A 264 -0.54 14.89 -32.12
C VAL A 264 -1.00 16.04 -31.22
N VAL A 265 -2.30 16.12 -30.95
CA VAL A 265 -2.85 17.16 -30.06
C VAL A 265 -2.57 16.78 -28.61
N LEU A 266 -1.48 17.32 -28.06
CA LEU A 266 -1.08 17.04 -26.68
C LEU A 266 -1.81 17.89 -25.65
N SER A 267 -2.29 17.27 -24.57
CA SER A 267 -2.95 17.97 -23.46
C SER A 267 -1.98 18.85 -22.66
N SER A 268 -2.49 19.89 -22.01
CA SER A 268 -1.70 20.79 -21.14
C SER A 268 -0.90 20.03 -20.08
N LYS A 269 -1.52 18.98 -19.52
CA LYS A 269 -0.92 18.12 -18.50
C LYS A 269 0.17 17.22 -19.06
N THR A 270 0.02 16.72 -20.29
CA THR A 270 1.08 15.95 -20.97
C THR A 270 2.26 16.85 -21.31
N ARG A 271 2.03 18.07 -21.80
CA ARG A 271 3.10 19.08 -21.99
C ARG A 271 3.84 19.42 -20.71
N HIS A 272 3.11 19.58 -19.59
CA HIS A 272 3.72 19.80 -18.28
C HIS A 272 4.57 18.61 -17.80
N LEU A 273 4.15 17.37 -18.11
CA LEU A 273 4.94 16.19 -17.80
C LEU A 273 6.19 16.09 -18.67
N ILE A 274 6.09 16.40 -19.97
CA ILE A 274 7.25 16.47 -20.87
C ILE A 274 8.28 17.48 -20.34
N ALA A 275 7.83 18.68 -19.96
CA ALA A 275 8.71 19.72 -19.43
C ALA A 275 9.43 19.32 -18.13
N LYS A 276 8.87 18.38 -17.37
CA LYS A 276 9.48 17.84 -16.14
C LYS A 276 10.51 16.75 -16.38
N ASN A 277 10.58 16.21 -17.59
CA ASN A 277 11.40 15.06 -17.98
C ASN A 277 11.47 13.95 -16.90
N PRO A 278 10.34 13.31 -16.56
CA PRO A 278 10.28 12.38 -15.45
C PRO A 278 11.04 11.08 -15.71
N GLU A 279 11.64 10.53 -14.65
CA GLU A 279 12.24 9.19 -14.67
C GLU A 279 11.31 8.10 -14.08
N ASP A 280 11.73 6.85 -14.20
CA ASP A 280 11.07 5.67 -13.62
C ASP A 280 9.56 5.56 -13.93
N LYS A 281 8.74 5.31 -12.90
CA LYS A 281 7.29 5.08 -13.01
C LYS A 281 6.54 6.30 -13.57
N LEU A 282 7.09 7.51 -13.43
CA LEU A 282 6.48 8.72 -14.00
C LEU A 282 6.74 8.81 -15.51
N ARG A 283 7.88 8.31 -16.00
CA ARG A 283 8.14 8.15 -17.43
C ARG A 283 7.15 7.19 -18.08
N VAL A 284 6.90 6.04 -17.46
CA VAL A 284 5.91 5.06 -17.97
C VAL A 284 4.51 5.69 -18.07
N ARG A 285 4.14 6.56 -17.13
CA ARG A 285 2.88 7.31 -17.18
C ARG A 285 2.85 8.38 -18.27
N LEU A 286 3.97 9.04 -18.53
CA LEU A 286 4.10 9.97 -19.65
C LEU A 286 3.95 9.21 -20.97
N ASN A 287 4.70 8.13 -21.17
CA ASN A 287 4.62 7.27 -22.35
C ASN A 287 3.20 6.75 -22.57
N ARG A 288 2.51 6.37 -21.48
CA ARG A 288 1.12 5.91 -21.54
C ARG A 288 0.19 6.99 -22.07
N ARG A 289 0.34 8.23 -21.63
CA ARG A 289 -0.46 9.38 -22.12
C ARG A 289 -0.16 9.71 -23.56
N LEU A 290 1.11 9.71 -23.94
CA LEU A 290 1.54 9.95 -25.31
C LEU A 290 0.93 8.92 -26.27
N LEU A 291 0.90 7.65 -25.87
CA LEU A 291 0.26 6.59 -26.64
C LEU A 291 -1.25 6.80 -26.76
N GLU A 292 -1.94 7.19 -25.68
CA GLU A 292 -3.38 7.50 -25.71
C GLU A 292 -3.70 8.69 -26.62
N GLU A 293 -2.90 9.75 -26.56
CA GLU A 293 -3.09 10.97 -27.36
C GLU A 293 -2.75 10.72 -28.85
N ALA A 294 -1.81 9.83 -29.17
CA ALA A 294 -1.49 9.42 -30.55
C ALA A 294 -2.56 8.49 -31.17
N TYR A 295 -3.25 7.70 -30.35
CA TYR A 295 -4.25 6.71 -30.77
C TYR A 295 -5.59 6.84 -30.03
N PRO A 296 -6.30 7.99 -30.09
CA PRO A 296 -7.52 8.24 -29.31
C PRO A 296 -8.68 7.28 -29.64
N GLY A 297 -8.68 6.70 -30.85
CA GLY A 297 -9.63 5.66 -31.27
C GLY A 297 -9.16 4.23 -31.00
N GLY A 298 -7.84 4.01 -30.94
CA GLY A 298 -7.24 2.68 -30.78
C GLY A 298 -7.04 2.27 -29.33
N VAL A 299 -6.78 3.22 -28.44
CA VAL A 299 -6.48 2.99 -27.03
C VAL A 299 -7.45 3.82 -26.19
N TRP A 300 -8.11 3.18 -25.22
CA TRP A 300 -8.95 3.90 -24.27
C TRP A 300 -8.12 4.89 -23.43
N PRO A 301 -8.62 6.11 -23.19
CA PRO A 301 -8.01 7.03 -22.26
C PRO A 301 -7.87 6.42 -20.86
N TYR A 302 -6.83 6.80 -20.12
CA TYR A 302 -6.53 6.26 -18.80
C TYR A 302 -7.68 6.39 -17.80
N TRP A 303 -8.55 7.38 -17.98
CA TRP A 303 -9.71 7.58 -17.11
C TRP A 303 -10.87 6.62 -17.42
N ALA A 304 -10.98 6.03 -18.61
CA ALA A 304 -12.14 5.21 -18.99
C ALA A 304 -12.26 3.94 -18.11
N PHE A 305 -13.49 3.59 -17.72
CA PHE A 305 -13.83 2.31 -17.10
C PHE A 305 -13.69 1.16 -18.10
N HIS A 306 -13.13 0.05 -17.65
CA HIS A 306 -13.11 -1.22 -18.36
C HIS A 306 -14.00 -2.24 -17.67
N GLY A 307 -14.41 -3.30 -18.38
CA GLY A 307 -15.21 -4.36 -17.78
C GLY A 307 -14.55 -4.97 -16.53
N ASP A 308 -13.21 -5.09 -16.55
CA ASP A 308 -12.41 -5.56 -15.42
C ASP A 308 -12.46 -4.64 -14.19
N ASP A 309 -12.74 -3.35 -14.38
CA ASP A 309 -12.91 -2.42 -13.27
C ASP A 309 -14.21 -2.71 -12.51
N ILE A 310 -15.22 -3.31 -13.15
CA ILE A 310 -16.51 -3.60 -12.53
C ILE A 310 -16.46 -4.98 -11.85
N LYS A 311 -16.16 -5.00 -10.56
CA LYS A 311 -16.01 -6.23 -9.78
C LYS A 311 -17.34 -6.91 -9.48
N LYS A 312 -18.38 -6.13 -9.17
CA LYS A 312 -19.72 -6.64 -8.83
C LYS A 312 -20.78 -6.09 -9.81
N PRO A 313 -20.83 -6.60 -11.05
CA PRO A 313 -21.69 -6.03 -12.11
C PRO A 313 -23.18 -6.12 -11.78
N VAL A 314 -23.65 -7.22 -11.18
CA VAL A 314 -25.06 -7.38 -10.78
C VAL A 314 -25.45 -6.41 -9.65
N ALA A 315 -24.56 -6.19 -8.67
CA ALA A 315 -24.83 -5.25 -7.58
C ALA A 315 -24.89 -3.81 -8.08
N LEU A 316 -23.95 -3.43 -8.96
CA LEU A 316 -23.96 -2.13 -9.63
C LEU A 316 -25.26 -1.95 -10.42
N ALA A 317 -25.63 -2.97 -11.19
CA ALA A 317 -26.83 -2.94 -12.01
C ALA A 317 -28.09 -2.71 -11.17
N ARG A 318 -28.27 -3.47 -10.09
CA ARG A 318 -29.43 -3.29 -9.19
C ARG A 318 -29.46 -1.91 -8.54
N ARG A 319 -28.31 -1.43 -8.03
CA ARG A 319 -28.22 -0.12 -7.38
C ARG A 319 -28.60 1.02 -8.32
N VAL A 320 -28.12 0.97 -9.55
CA VAL A 320 -28.44 1.95 -10.59
C VAL A 320 -29.89 1.82 -11.03
N HIS A 321 -30.38 0.61 -11.32
CA HIS A 321 -31.76 0.37 -11.76
C HIS A 321 -32.80 0.87 -10.73
N GLN A 322 -32.57 0.59 -9.45
CA GLN A 322 -33.44 1.01 -8.35
C GLN A 322 -33.30 2.51 -8.04
N GLY A 323 -32.22 3.16 -8.47
CA GLY A 323 -31.96 4.57 -8.13
C GLY A 323 -31.81 4.78 -6.63
N ILE A 324 -31.08 3.87 -5.95
CA ILE A 324 -30.96 3.83 -4.48
C ILE A 324 -30.50 5.18 -3.89
N ASP A 325 -29.64 5.89 -4.60
CA ASP A 325 -29.13 7.21 -4.20
C ASP A 325 -29.22 8.22 -5.35
N PRO A 326 -29.12 9.55 -5.07
CA PRO A 326 -29.30 10.58 -6.09
C PRO A 326 -28.34 10.49 -7.28
N VAL A 327 -27.13 9.94 -7.10
CA VAL A 327 -26.19 9.70 -8.20
C VAL A 327 -26.59 8.47 -8.99
N ALA A 328 -26.99 7.39 -8.33
CA ALA A 328 -27.54 6.21 -9.00
C ALA A 328 -28.79 6.53 -9.84
N ALA A 329 -29.68 7.37 -9.32
CA ALA A 329 -30.85 7.87 -10.05
C ALA A 329 -30.45 8.72 -11.27
N TYR A 330 -29.49 9.65 -11.10
CA TYR A 330 -28.95 10.43 -12.22
C TYR A 330 -28.33 9.54 -13.30
N VAL A 331 -27.52 8.56 -12.89
CA VAL A 331 -26.92 7.58 -13.81
C VAL A 331 -28.03 6.85 -14.56
N ARG A 332 -29.04 6.31 -13.87
CA ARG A 332 -30.21 5.63 -14.47
C ARG A 332 -30.89 6.43 -15.58
N GLU A 333 -31.13 7.72 -15.34
CA GLU A 333 -31.80 8.59 -16.31
C GLU A 333 -30.97 8.78 -17.58
N HIS A 334 -29.64 8.91 -17.42
CA HIS A 334 -28.70 9.22 -18.49
C HIS A 334 -28.10 7.98 -19.18
N LEU A 335 -28.58 6.78 -18.83
CA LEU A 335 -28.15 5.54 -19.47
C LEU A 335 -28.74 5.36 -20.87
N PRO A 336 -27.96 4.79 -21.81
CA PRO A 336 -28.47 4.39 -23.13
C PRO A 336 -29.51 3.27 -22.99
N ALA A 337 -30.39 3.14 -23.99
CA ALA A 337 -31.51 2.18 -23.97
C ALA A 337 -31.04 0.73 -23.77
N GLU A 338 -29.93 0.35 -24.41
CA GLU A 338 -29.31 -0.97 -24.25
C GLU A 338 -28.91 -1.25 -22.80
N ALA A 339 -28.26 -0.29 -22.14
CA ALA A 339 -27.88 -0.43 -20.74
C ALA A 339 -29.11 -0.48 -19.81
N LYS A 340 -30.15 0.32 -20.09
CA LYS A 340 -31.43 0.27 -19.36
C LYS A 340 -32.10 -1.11 -19.45
N ALA A 341 -32.06 -1.75 -20.62
CA ALA A 341 -32.55 -3.11 -20.81
C ALA A 341 -31.70 -4.13 -20.01
N ALA A 342 -30.37 -4.03 -20.08
CA ALA A 342 -29.46 -4.91 -19.33
C ALA A 342 -29.63 -4.78 -17.80
N LEU A 343 -30.04 -3.60 -17.32
CA LEU A 343 -30.30 -3.32 -15.90
C LEU A 343 -31.60 -3.92 -15.37
N ALA A 344 -32.60 -4.15 -16.23
CA ALA A 344 -33.89 -4.71 -15.83
C ALA A 344 -33.76 -6.19 -15.42
N GLU A 345 -32.91 -6.95 -16.13
CA GLU A 345 -32.72 -8.38 -15.89
C GLU A 345 -31.21 -8.76 -15.85
N PRO A 346 -30.44 -8.23 -14.89
CA PRO A 346 -28.98 -8.33 -14.90
C PRO A 346 -28.45 -9.75 -14.67
N THR A 347 -29.29 -10.68 -14.20
CA THR A 347 -28.91 -12.09 -13.99
C THR A 347 -29.09 -12.95 -15.25
N LYS A 348 -29.76 -12.45 -16.29
CA LYS A 348 -29.94 -13.19 -17.56
C LYS A 348 -28.78 -12.99 -18.54
N LEU A 349 -27.98 -11.95 -18.36
CA LEU A 349 -26.80 -11.70 -19.18
C LEU A 349 -25.57 -12.42 -18.62
N ASP A 350 -24.69 -12.84 -19.52
CA ASP A 350 -23.33 -13.23 -19.16
C ASP A 350 -22.62 -12.09 -18.40
N ALA A 351 -21.83 -12.45 -17.38
CA ALA A 351 -21.17 -11.48 -16.50
C ALA A 351 -20.15 -10.61 -17.26
N GLY A 352 -19.48 -11.15 -18.28
CA GLY A 352 -18.57 -10.40 -19.15
C GLY A 352 -19.33 -9.40 -20.01
N LYS A 353 -20.43 -9.82 -20.64
CA LYS A 353 -21.31 -8.92 -21.40
C LYS A 353 -21.89 -7.80 -20.54
N LEU A 354 -22.39 -8.12 -19.34
CA LEU A 354 -22.91 -7.12 -18.42
C LEU A 354 -21.84 -6.10 -18.00
N ARG A 355 -20.62 -6.55 -17.72
CA ARG A 355 -19.47 -5.66 -17.42
C ARG A 355 -19.17 -4.72 -18.58
N ALA A 356 -19.16 -5.23 -19.81
CA ALA A 356 -18.89 -4.42 -21.00
C ALA A 356 -19.96 -3.33 -21.20
N ILE A 357 -21.24 -3.69 -21.11
CA ILE A 357 -22.37 -2.76 -21.23
C ILE A 357 -22.30 -1.68 -20.15
N LEU A 358 -22.09 -2.07 -18.88
CA LEU A 358 -22.00 -1.12 -17.77
C LEU A 358 -20.78 -0.21 -17.89
N ALA A 359 -19.63 -0.72 -18.32
CA ALA A 359 -18.42 0.08 -18.51
C ALA A 359 -18.60 1.11 -19.64
N ALA A 360 -19.17 0.70 -20.78
CA ALA A 360 -19.47 1.59 -21.90
C ALA A 360 -20.44 2.71 -21.49
N ALA A 361 -21.51 2.34 -20.78
CA ALA A 361 -22.48 3.27 -20.22
C ALA A 361 -21.85 4.29 -19.25
N LEU A 362 -21.03 3.83 -18.30
CA LEU A 362 -20.35 4.71 -17.35
C LEU A 362 -19.37 5.65 -18.06
N ASN A 363 -18.69 5.18 -19.11
CA ASN A 363 -17.79 6.02 -19.92
C ASN A 363 -18.53 7.11 -20.68
N GLN A 364 -19.71 6.80 -21.23
CA GLN A 364 -20.56 7.78 -21.90
C GLN A 364 -21.01 8.88 -20.93
N ILE A 365 -21.42 8.49 -19.72
CA ILE A 365 -21.82 9.43 -18.66
C ILE A 365 -20.60 10.24 -18.19
N ALA A 366 -19.46 9.60 -17.99
CA ALA A 366 -18.23 10.26 -17.57
C ALA A 366 -17.79 11.33 -18.59
N GLY A 367 -17.80 11.02 -19.88
CA GLY A 367 -17.47 11.96 -20.95
C GLY A 367 -18.54 13.03 -21.25
N GLY A 368 -19.69 12.97 -20.58
CA GLY A 368 -20.81 13.89 -20.79
C GLY A 368 -20.71 15.17 -19.97
N ARG A 369 -21.85 15.59 -19.38
CA ARG A 369 -21.94 16.79 -18.54
C ARG A 369 -21.29 16.55 -17.17
N ASN A 370 -21.01 17.64 -16.45
CA ASN A 370 -20.52 17.54 -15.07
C ASN A 370 -21.56 16.83 -14.21
N ILE A 371 -21.18 15.70 -13.62
CA ILE A 371 -22.10 14.93 -12.78
C ILE A 371 -22.21 15.52 -11.38
N TYR A 372 -21.22 16.32 -10.96
CA TYR A 372 -21.19 16.92 -9.63
C TYR A 372 -22.24 18.02 -9.51
N ASP A 373 -23.10 17.86 -8.53
CA ASP A 373 -24.05 18.87 -8.07
C ASP A 373 -24.06 18.85 -6.55
N ARG A 374 -24.06 20.02 -5.91
CA ARG A 374 -23.94 20.12 -4.44
C ARG A 374 -25.11 19.46 -3.71
N ARG A 375 -26.33 19.49 -4.28
CA ARG A 375 -27.50 18.84 -3.68
C ARG A 375 -27.45 17.34 -3.90
N ARG A 376 -27.13 16.90 -5.12
CA ARG A 376 -27.00 15.48 -5.47
C ARG A 376 -25.94 14.77 -4.63
N PHE A 377 -24.82 15.43 -4.37
CA PHE A 377 -23.71 14.88 -3.58
C PHE A 377 -23.76 15.23 -2.09
N ALA A 378 -24.80 15.92 -1.61
CA ALA A 378 -24.88 16.40 -0.22
C ALA A 378 -24.70 15.27 0.81
N GLU A 379 -25.28 14.10 0.55
CA GLU A 379 -25.22 12.94 1.45
C GLU A 379 -24.27 11.84 0.95
N ILE A 380 -23.60 12.05 -0.19
CA ILE A 380 -22.73 11.05 -0.82
C ILE A 380 -21.29 11.31 -0.44
N ALA A 381 -20.66 10.32 0.20
CA ALA A 381 -19.27 10.43 0.64
C ALA A 381 -18.31 10.40 -0.56
N VAL A 382 -17.79 11.57 -0.91
CA VAL A 382 -16.70 11.73 -1.87
C VAL A 382 -15.57 12.56 -1.26
N SER A 383 -14.36 12.35 -1.77
CA SER A 383 -13.16 13.00 -1.28
C SER A 383 -13.15 14.49 -1.64
N PRO A 384 -12.61 15.37 -0.77
CA PRO A 384 -12.50 16.80 -1.08
C PRO A 384 -11.71 17.07 -2.37
N LYS A 385 -10.81 16.15 -2.74
CA LYS A 385 -10.07 16.23 -4.00
C LYS A 385 -10.96 15.94 -5.20
N ALA A 386 -11.84 14.93 -5.14
CA ALA A 386 -12.78 14.67 -6.24
C ALA A 386 -13.74 15.84 -6.47
N VAL A 387 -14.21 16.47 -5.39
CA VAL A 387 -15.04 17.69 -5.47
C VAL A 387 -14.27 18.82 -6.16
N ARG A 388 -13.05 19.13 -5.68
CA ARG A 388 -12.23 20.18 -6.31
C ARG A 388 -11.91 19.87 -7.78
N ASP A 389 -11.57 18.62 -8.09
CA ASP A 389 -11.28 18.19 -9.46
C ASP A 389 -12.52 18.40 -10.36
N ALA A 390 -13.74 18.17 -9.84
CA ALA A 390 -14.99 18.37 -10.60
C ALA A 390 -15.43 19.83 -10.69
N GLU A 391 -15.21 20.65 -9.67
CA GLU A 391 -15.52 22.09 -9.68
C GLU A 391 -14.54 22.88 -10.56
N SER A 392 -13.28 22.43 -10.68
CA SER A 392 -12.24 23.12 -11.45
C SER A 392 -12.04 22.57 -12.87
N ALA A 393 -12.76 21.52 -13.27
CA ALA A 393 -12.58 20.91 -14.58
C ALA A 393 -13.02 21.85 -15.72
N ALA A 394 -12.08 22.17 -16.62
CA ALA A 394 -12.30 23.06 -17.77
C ALA A 394 -13.08 22.42 -18.94
N GLY A 395 -13.77 21.29 -18.71
CA GLY A 395 -14.44 20.50 -19.77
C GLY A 395 -13.55 19.41 -20.39
N GLY A 396 -14.10 18.70 -21.39
CA GLY A 396 -13.39 17.67 -22.14
C GLY A 396 -12.83 16.53 -21.26
N GLU A 397 -11.56 16.17 -21.48
CA GLU A 397 -10.91 15.05 -20.79
C GLU A 397 -10.75 15.29 -19.28
N ASP A 398 -10.51 16.54 -18.86
CA ASP A 398 -10.38 16.86 -17.43
C ASP A 398 -11.71 16.69 -16.70
N LEU A 399 -12.82 17.04 -17.34
CA LEU A 399 -14.15 16.75 -16.83
C LEU A 399 -14.44 15.25 -16.80
N ALA A 400 -14.10 14.52 -17.87
CA ALA A 400 -14.29 13.08 -17.92
C ALA A 400 -13.53 12.34 -16.81
N ARG A 401 -12.31 12.80 -16.51
CA ARG A 401 -11.50 12.28 -15.41
C ARG A 401 -12.10 12.60 -14.05
N ALA A 402 -12.59 13.81 -13.85
CA ALA A 402 -13.25 14.20 -12.60
C ALA A 402 -14.54 13.40 -12.38
N ASN A 403 -15.38 13.26 -13.40
CA ASN A 403 -16.59 12.46 -13.39
C ASN A 403 -16.29 10.98 -13.10
N THR A 404 -15.29 10.40 -13.78
CA THR A 404 -14.85 9.02 -13.51
C THR A 404 -14.45 8.83 -12.06
N ARG A 405 -13.70 9.78 -11.51
CA ARG A 405 -13.28 9.70 -10.11
C ARG A 405 -14.47 9.73 -9.17
N LEU A 406 -15.42 10.64 -9.38
CA LEU A 406 -16.66 10.68 -8.61
C LEU A 406 -17.42 9.36 -8.71
N LEU A 407 -17.65 8.84 -9.92
CA LEU A 407 -18.32 7.54 -10.12
C LEU A 407 -17.58 6.40 -9.42
N THR A 408 -16.25 6.38 -9.47
CA THR A 408 -15.42 5.39 -8.79
C THR A 408 -15.56 5.46 -7.27
N GLU A 409 -15.67 6.66 -6.70
CA GLU A 409 -15.84 6.86 -5.27
C GLU A 409 -17.28 6.54 -4.81
N VAL A 410 -18.29 6.91 -5.60
CA VAL A 410 -19.72 6.63 -5.32
C VAL A 410 -20.02 5.13 -5.40
N PHE A 411 -19.53 4.47 -6.43
CA PHE A 411 -19.69 3.03 -6.67
C PHE A 411 -18.46 2.24 -6.24
N VAL A 412 -17.76 2.71 -5.19
CA VAL A 412 -16.52 2.07 -4.73
C VAL A 412 -16.74 0.60 -4.39
N TRP A 413 -17.90 0.22 -3.88
CA TRP A 413 -18.16 -1.15 -3.44
C TRP A 413 -18.39 -2.13 -4.58
N GLU A 414 -18.73 -1.61 -5.75
CA GLU A 414 -19.03 -2.35 -6.96
C GLU A 414 -17.87 -2.32 -7.96
N ILE A 415 -17.05 -1.26 -7.92
CA ILE A 415 -15.88 -1.03 -8.79
C ILE A 415 -14.55 -1.42 -8.09
N ALA A 416 -14.46 -1.42 -6.76
CA ALA A 416 -13.25 -1.84 -6.04
C ALA A 416 -13.13 -3.36 -5.90
N SER A 417 -11.89 -3.88 -5.94
CA SER A 417 -11.56 -5.19 -5.36
C SER A 417 -11.29 -5.04 -3.87
N THR A 418 -12.10 -5.67 -3.04
CA THR A 418 -12.10 -5.39 -1.60
C THR A 418 -11.17 -6.29 -0.78
N PHE A 419 -10.64 -7.39 -1.34
CA PHE A 419 -9.63 -8.21 -0.65
C PHE A 419 -8.53 -8.65 -1.61
N VAL A 420 -7.51 -7.81 -1.77
CA VAL A 420 -6.23 -8.25 -2.30
C VAL A 420 -5.16 -7.31 -1.73
N TRP A 421 -4.22 -7.83 -0.94
CA TRP A 421 -2.93 -7.18 -0.66
C TRP A 421 -2.12 -6.84 -1.94
N TRP A 422 -2.61 -7.29 -3.10
CA TRP A 422 -1.90 -7.42 -4.38
C TRP A 422 -2.69 -6.87 -5.59
N GLY A 423 -3.86 -6.26 -5.37
CA GLY A 423 -4.81 -5.89 -6.44
C GLY A 423 -4.74 -4.42 -6.84
N LYS A 424 -4.44 -4.16 -8.12
CA LYS A 424 -4.43 -2.83 -8.75
C LYS A 424 -5.87 -2.31 -9.00
N SER A 425 -6.63 -2.01 -7.94
CA SER A 425 -7.95 -1.37 -8.05
C SER A 425 -7.85 0.15 -8.13
N ARG A 426 -8.76 0.81 -8.85
CA ARG A 426 -8.79 2.29 -8.98
C ARG A 426 -9.04 2.97 -7.63
N CYS A 427 -9.90 2.37 -6.81
CA CYS A 427 -10.20 2.80 -5.46
C CYS A 427 -10.46 1.55 -4.61
N THR A 428 -10.16 1.62 -3.31
CA THR A 428 -10.48 0.60 -2.32
C THR A 428 -11.04 1.29 -1.08
N ALA A 429 -12.13 0.77 -0.54
CA ALA A 429 -12.69 1.24 0.72
C ALA A 429 -12.16 0.36 1.86
N GLU A 430 -11.44 0.98 2.79
CA GLU A 430 -10.86 0.33 3.98
C GLU A 430 -11.33 1.05 5.24
N LEU A 431 -11.41 0.34 6.35
CA LEU A 431 -11.63 0.99 7.64
C LEU A 431 -10.44 1.91 7.93
N TYR A 432 -10.71 3.14 8.36
CA TYR A 432 -9.65 4.09 8.63
C TYR A 432 -8.74 3.54 9.74
N LEU A 433 -7.43 3.54 9.48
CA LEU A 433 -6.45 2.85 10.32
C LEU A 433 -6.59 3.16 11.83
N PRO A 434 -6.72 4.42 12.28
CA PRO A 434 -6.91 4.70 13.71
C PRO A 434 -8.14 4.04 14.32
N TRP A 435 -9.26 4.02 13.60
CA TRP A 435 -10.48 3.34 14.05
C TRP A 435 -10.29 1.82 14.09
N GLN A 436 -9.61 1.26 13.09
CA GLN A 436 -9.25 -0.16 13.10
C GLN A 436 -8.44 -0.50 14.34
N MET A 437 -7.43 0.31 14.65
CA MET A 437 -6.59 0.17 15.84
C MET A 437 -7.39 0.24 17.13
N ILE A 438 -8.24 1.25 17.28
CA ILE A 438 -9.11 1.39 18.46
C ILE A 438 -9.98 0.15 18.64
N LEU A 439 -10.63 -0.34 17.57
CA LEU A 439 -11.54 -1.48 17.66
C LEU A 439 -10.82 -2.76 18.10
N TYR A 440 -9.71 -3.13 17.46
CA TYR A 440 -9.03 -4.37 17.85
C TYR A 440 -8.31 -4.27 19.19
N LEU A 441 -7.78 -3.08 19.55
CA LEU A 441 -7.17 -2.87 20.86
C LEU A 441 -8.21 -2.90 21.98
N ALA A 442 -9.37 -2.28 21.78
CA ALA A 442 -10.46 -2.29 22.75
C ALA A 442 -11.02 -3.71 22.91
N ALA A 443 -11.30 -4.41 21.81
CA ALA A 443 -11.80 -5.78 21.83
C ALA A 443 -10.80 -6.73 22.50
N GLY A 444 -9.52 -6.65 22.14
CA GLY A 444 -8.46 -7.45 22.77
C GLY A 444 -8.33 -7.16 24.26
N THR A 445 -8.32 -5.88 24.66
CA THR A 445 -8.24 -5.51 26.08
C THR A 445 -9.45 -6.01 26.86
N ALA A 446 -10.66 -5.84 26.34
CA ALA A 446 -11.89 -6.31 26.97
C ALA A 446 -11.93 -7.84 27.12
N ALA A 447 -11.56 -8.58 26.06
CA ALA A 447 -11.45 -10.03 26.10
C ALA A 447 -10.41 -10.49 27.13
N GLY A 448 -9.24 -9.83 27.16
CA GLY A 448 -8.19 -10.14 28.13
C GLY A 448 -8.63 -9.91 29.57
N ILE A 449 -9.35 -8.81 29.83
CA ILE A 449 -9.92 -8.52 31.15
C ILE A 449 -10.96 -9.56 31.53
N ALA A 450 -11.94 -9.82 30.66
CA ALA A 450 -13.03 -10.75 30.92
C ALA A 450 -12.51 -12.16 31.21
N VAL A 451 -11.65 -12.70 30.34
CA VAL A 451 -11.07 -14.04 30.54
C VAL A 451 -10.17 -14.09 31.76
N SER A 452 -9.41 -13.02 32.07
CA SER A 452 -8.61 -12.97 33.30
C SER A 452 -9.49 -13.01 34.56
N LEU A 453 -10.66 -12.37 34.56
CA LEU A 453 -11.59 -12.40 35.68
C LEU A 453 -12.23 -13.79 35.87
N LEU A 454 -12.54 -14.47 34.76
CA LEU A 454 -13.19 -15.79 34.75
C LEU A 454 -12.24 -16.95 35.03
N THR A 455 -10.93 -16.77 34.83
CA THR A 455 -9.92 -17.84 34.99
C THR A 455 -9.23 -17.79 36.34
N LYS A 456 -8.66 -18.93 36.77
CA LYS A 456 -7.97 -19.03 38.07
C LYS A 456 -6.84 -17.99 38.17
N PRO A 457 -6.76 -17.22 39.27
CA PRO A 457 -5.68 -16.26 39.48
C PRO A 457 -4.30 -16.93 39.45
N VAL A 458 -3.30 -16.20 38.97
CA VAL A 458 -1.90 -16.64 39.08
C VAL A 458 -1.50 -16.72 40.55
N ASN A 459 -0.64 -17.69 40.89
CA ASN A 459 -0.16 -17.88 42.25
C ASN A 459 0.42 -16.58 42.84
N LYS A 460 -0.08 -16.19 44.02
CA LYS A 460 0.28 -14.93 44.68
C LYS A 460 1.78 -14.81 44.96
N GLY A 461 2.42 -15.88 45.43
CA GLY A 461 3.87 -15.88 45.71
C GLY A 461 4.72 -15.68 44.46
N LYS A 462 4.31 -16.24 43.31
CA LYS A 462 4.98 -16.01 42.02
C LYS A 462 4.86 -14.54 41.59
N LEU A 463 3.67 -13.96 41.71
CA LEU A 463 3.43 -12.54 41.41
C LEU A 463 4.22 -11.62 42.35
N ASP A 464 4.18 -11.87 43.66
CA ASP A 464 4.92 -11.08 44.65
C ASP A 464 6.42 -11.10 44.36
N ARG A 465 6.97 -12.26 44.00
CA ARG A 465 8.38 -12.38 43.60
C ARG A 465 8.68 -11.57 42.34
N PHE A 466 7.84 -11.66 41.31
CA PHE A 466 8.02 -10.90 40.07
C PHE A 466 8.01 -9.38 40.31
N TYR A 467 6.99 -8.87 41.02
CA TYR A 467 6.90 -7.44 41.32
C TYR A 467 7.96 -6.96 42.30
N ALA A 468 8.42 -7.83 43.20
CA ALA A 468 9.58 -7.54 44.03
C ALA A 468 10.86 -7.42 43.20
N LEU A 469 11.08 -8.31 42.25
CA LEU A 469 12.22 -8.23 41.32
C LEU A 469 12.20 -6.96 40.46
N SER A 470 11.03 -6.56 39.96
CA SER A 470 10.94 -5.38 39.09
C SER A 470 11.21 -4.05 39.81
N ARG A 471 11.04 -4.01 41.14
CA ARG A 471 11.28 -2.82 41.97
C ARG A 471 12.62 -2.81 42.69
N THR A 472 13.25 -3.97 42.86
CA THR A 472 14.56 -4.05 43.52
C THR A 472 15.65 -3.61 42.55
N PRO A 473 16.42 -2.54 42.88
CA PRO A 473 17.53 -2.10 42.05
C PRO A 473 18.66 -3.14 42.02
N VAL A 474 19.31 -3.27 40.86
CA VAL A 474 20.47 -4.17 40.70
C VAL A 474 21.70 -3.51 41.30
N LYS A 475 22.42 -4.23 42.17
CA LYS A 475 23.67 -3.74 42.75
C LYS A 475 24.89 -4.13 41.90
N PRO A 476 25.96 -3.33 41.86
CA PRO A 476 27.22 -3.73 41.24
C PRO A 476 27.74 -5.04 41.85
N GLY A 477 28.11 -6.01 41.01
CA GLY A 477 28.62 -7.32 41.46
C GLY A 477 27.55 -8.34 41.88
N GLU A 478 26.26 -8.02 41.77
CA GLU A 478 25.16 -8.96 42.05
C GLU A 478 25.20 -10.17 41.10
N GLN A 479 25.43 -11.37 41.63
CA GLN A 479 25.38 -12.62 40.86
C GLN A 479 24.01 -13.29 40.99
N ARG A 480 23.32 -13.50 39.87
CA ARG A 480 22.05 -14.25 39.82
C ARG A 480 22.30 -15.69 39.39
N LEU A 481 22.19 -16.60 40.35
CA LEU A 481 22.36 -18.05 40.13
C LEU A 481 21.16 -18.66 39.40
N THR A 482 19.96 -18.07 39.54
CA THR A 482 18.72 -18.56 38.93
C THR A 482 17.90 -17.42 38.32
N PRO A 483 17.23 -17.65 37.17
CA PRO A 483 16.32 -16.66 36.60
C PRO A 483 15.15 -16.34 37.54
N CYS A 484 14.77 -15.06 37.59
CA CYS A 484 13.62 -14.59 38.36
C CYS A 484 13.66 -14.91 39.87
N THR A 485 14.83 -14.86 40.50
CA THR A 485 15.00 -14.95 41.97
C THR A 485 15.72 -13.72 42.51
N LEU A 486 15.30 -13.25 43.68
CA LEU A 486 15.99 -12.17 44.39
C LEU A 486 17.27 -12.72 45.05
N PRO A 487 18.36 -11.93 45.08
CA PRO A 487 19.50 -12.20 45.95
C PRO A 487 19.07 -12.32 47.42
N GLN A 488 19.80 -13.12 48.21
CA GLN A 488 19.47 -13.32 49.63
C GLN A 488 19.58 -12.03 50.46
N ASP A 489 20.44 -11.09 50.04
CA ASP A 489 20.68 -9.78 50.67
C ASP A 489 19.83 -8.64 50.07
N ALA A 490 18.88 -8.96 49.20
CA ALA A 490 18.10 -7.96 48.49
C ALA A 490 17.07 -7.26 49.40
N VAL A 491 17.32 -5.99 49.70
CA VAL A 491 16.33 -5.12 50.36
C VAL A 491 15.28 -4.70 49.33
N VAL A 492 14.06 -5.21 49.49
CA VAL A 492 12.96 -4.95 48.56
C VAL A 492 12.25 -3.64 48.93
N PRO A 493 12.23 -2.62 48.06
CA PRO A 493 11.54 -1.36 48.34
C PRO A 493 10.03 -1.53 48.62
N PRO A 494 9.42 -0.70 49.47
CA PRO A 494 7.99 -0.78 49.76
C PRO A 494 7.14 -0.52 48.51
N ARG A 495 5.93 -1.09 48.48
CA ARG A 495 4.99 -0.94 47.36
C ARG A 495 4.39 0.47 47.41
N ARG A 496 4.68 1.31 46.42
CA ARG A 496 4.16 2.69 46.31
C ARG A 496 3.40 2.88 45.00
N ASN A 497 2.09 2.59 45.06
CA ASN A 497 1.22 2.64 43.88
C ASN A 497 0.20 3.78 43.99
N LEU A 498 -0.23 4.29 42.83
CA LEU A 498 -1.29 5.30 42.75
C LEU A 498 -2.64 4.80 43.30
N LEU A 499 -2.91 3.49 43.18
CA LEU A 499 -4.15 2.86 43.62
C LEU A 499 -3.85 1.65 44.54
N PRO A 500 -3.58 1.88 45.84
CA PRO A 500 -3.06 0.85 46.76
C PRO A 500 -3.98 -0.36 46.96
N SER A 501 -5.31 -0.13 46.96
CA SER A 501 -6.34 -1.13 47.24
C SER A 501 -6.74 -1.99 46.03
N LYS A 502 -6.28 -1.65 44.82
CA LYS A 502 -6.60 -2.40 43.59
C LYS A 502 -5.46 -3.32 43.20
N SER A 503 -5.78 -4.34 42.39
CA SER A 503 -4.81 -5.24 41.75
C SER A 503 -3.96 -4.53 40.68
N LEU A 504 -3.90 -3.19 40.67
CA LEU A 504 -3.16 -2.40 39.71
C LEU A 504 -1.77 -2.04 40.29
N GLU A 505 -0.75 -2.17 39.44
CA GLU A 505 0.67 -1.96 39.75
C GLU A 505 1.20 -0.73 39.02
N ILE A 506 0.50 0.40 39.14
CA ILE A 506 0.92 1.67 38.57
C ILE A 506 1.73 2.43 39.63
N PRO A 507 3.06 2.55 39.47
CA PRO A 507 3.93 3.18 40.46
C PRO A 507 3.69 4.69 40.52
N VAL A 508 3.81 5.27 41.71
CA VAL A 508 3.84 6.74 41.86
C VAL A 508 5.19 7.23 41.33
N PRO A 509 5.21 8.20 40.39
CA PRO A 509 6.47 8.74 39.88
C PRO A 509 7.27 9.38 41.00
N THR A 510 8.57 9.06 41.09
CA THR A 510 9.48 9.71 42.02
C THR A 510 9.82 11.11 41.55
N TRP A 511 10.23 12.00 42.46
CA TRP A 511 10.68 13.34 42.07
C TRP A 511 11.88 13.30 41.12
N THR A 512 12.79 12.34 41.32
CA THR A 512 13.90 12.06 40.40
C THR A 512 13.41 11.71 38.98
N SER A 513 12.34 10.92 38.87
CA SER A 513 11.75 10.56 37.57
C SER A 513 11.08 11.76 36.90
N VAL A 514 10.37 12.60 37.67
CA VAL A 514 9.74 13.82 37.15
C VAL A 514 10.78 14.82 36.66
N VAL A 515 11.81 15.09 37.46
CA VAL A 515 12.91 15.99 37.08
C VAL A 515 13.64 15.44 35.85
N GLY A 516 13.95 14.15 35.82
CA GLY A 516 14.57 13.50 34.65
C GLY A 516 13.71 13.61 33.39
N PHE A 517 12.39 13.43 33.52
CA PHE A 517 11.44 13.60 32.41
C PHE A 517 11.43 15.04 31.89
N LEU A 518 11.35 16.04 32.78
CA LEU A 518 11.35 17.45 32.40
C LEU A 518 12.69 17.86 31.75
N ALA A 519 13.82 17.41 32.30
CA ALA A 519 15.14 17.65 31.72
C ALA A 519 15.27 17.03 30.33
N GLY A 520 14.76 15.80 30.14
CA GLY A 520 14.69 15.16 28.83
C GLY A 520 13.87 15.97 27.82
N TRP A 521 12.70 16.47 28.23
CA TRP A 521 11.87 17.34 27.39
C TRP A 521 12.55 18.67 27.04
N ALA A 522 13.29 19.25 27.98
CA ALA A 522 14.08 20.45 27.74
C ALA A 522 15.17 20.19 26.68
N ALA A 523 15.87 19.05 26.75
CA ALA A 523 16.87 18.66 25.75
C ALA A 523 16.23 18.44 24.36
N VAL A 524 15.07 17.80 24.28
CA VAL A 524 14.31 17.66 23.01
C VAL A 524 13.94 19.04 22.45
N GLY A 525 13.43 19.94 23.29
CA GLY A 525 13.14 21.31 22.91
C GLY A 525 14.37 22.06 22.38
N ALA A 526 15.54 21.88 23.02
CA ALA A 526 16.79 22.47 22.57
C ALA A 526 17.24 21.94 21.20
N ILE A 527 17.11 20.62 20.95
CA ILE A 527 17.42 20.01 19.64
C ILE A 527 16.50 20.58 18.56
N ILE A 528 15.19 20.66 18.81
CA ILE A 528 14.22 21.20 17.85
C ILE A 528 14.54 22.67 17.56
N CYS A 529 14.80 23.47 18.60
CA CYS A 529 15.16 24.88 18.45
C CYS A 529 16.45 25.04 17.63
N GLY A 530 17.49 24.27 17.93
CA GLY A 530 18.75 24.28 17.18
C GLY A 530 18.56 23.90 15.71
N PHE A 531 17.72 22.91 15.43
CA PHE A 531 17.38 22.54 14.05
C PHE A 531 16.59 23.65 13.32
N MET A 532 15.62 24.28 13.97
CA MET A 532 14.88 25.41 13.39
C MET A 532 15.78 26.62 13.13
N LEU A 533 16.77 26.87 14.00
CA LEU A 533 17.78 27.91 13.80
C LEU A 533 18.71 27.61 12.63
N LEU A 534 19.08 26.34 12.40
CA LEU A 534 19.88 25.91 11.25
C LEU A 534 19.13 25.98 9.91
N LEU A 535 17.79 25.89 9.95
CA LEU A 535 16.94 25.96 8.76
C LEU A 535 16.57 27.39 8.34
N ARG A 536 16.66 28.36 9.25
CA ARG A 536 16.58 29.80 8.94
C ARG A 536 17.87 30.25 8.28
#